data_AF-A0A432R7B8-F1
#
_entry.id   AF-A0A432R7B8-F1
#
_cell.length_a   1.000
_cell.length_b   1.000
_cell.length_c   1.000
_cell.angle_alpha   90.00
_cell.angle_beta   90.00
_cell.angle_gamma   90.00
#
_symmetry.space_group_name_H-M   'P 1'
#
loop_
_entity.id
_entity.type
_entity.pdbx_description
1 polymer ?
#
loop_
_entity_poly.entity_id
_entity_poly.type
_entity_poly.pdbx_seq_one_letter_code
_entity_poly.pdbx_strand_id
1 'polypeptide(L)'
;MTFTTNIVAGYWRAHAKTRRNRLEWFLAVHLPIPLVALLRRMAGVGFTPQSLPFLLSFIAAYFLGQRIGGVLHSRFLESLGETRRFIILDWLRLRSTQLMGYGR
;
A
#
# COMPACT_ATOMS: atom_id res chain seq x y z
N MET A 1 -0.75 5.84 10.94
CA MET A 1 -0.60 6.59 9.67
C MET A 1 0.33 5.88 8.69
N THR A 2 1.60 5.66 9.05
CA THR A 2 2.61 5.02 8.18
C THR A 2 2.18 3.65 7.66
N PHE A 3 1.63 2.80 8.52
CA PHE A 3 1.22 1.45 8.13
C PHE A 3 0.13 1.45 7.04
N THR A 4 -0.95 2.22 7.23
CA THR A 4 -2.09 2.30 6.30
C THR A 4 -1.69 2.88 4.95
N THR A 5 -0.89 3.95 4.94
CA THR A 5 -0.37 4.54 3.70
C THR A 5 0.49 3.54 2.92
N ASN A 6 1.29 2.73 3.62
CA ASN A 6 2.14 1.72 2.98
C ASN A 6 1.37 0.50 2.46
N ILE A 7 0.20 0.18 3.01
CA ILE A 7 -0.70 -0.81 2.42
C ILE A 7 -1.20 -0.34 1.05
N VAL A 8 -1.66 0.92 0.97
CA VAL A 8 -2.14 1.49 -0.31
C VAL A 8 -1.01 1.55 -1.34
N ALA A 9 0.17 2.01 -0.92
CA ALA A 9 1.35 2.05 -1.79
C ALA A 9 1.81 0.64 -2.22
N GLY A 10 1.78 -0.34 -1.31
CA GLY A 10 2.11 -1.73 -1.58
C GLY A 10 1.18 -2.37 -2.61
N TYR A 11 -0.13 -2.06 -2.52
CA TYR A 11 -1.14 -2.49 -3.49
C TYR A 11 -0.88 -1.88 -4.86
N TRP A 12 -0.68 -0.56 -4.90
CA TRP A 12 -0.44 0.18 -6.13
C TRP A 12 0.84 -0.27 -6.84
N ARG A 13 1.91 -0.53 -6.09
CA ARG A 13 3.17 -1.09 -6.60
C ARG A 13 2.97 -2.46 -7.24
N ALA A 14 2.16 -3.32 -6.63
CA ALA A 14 1.86 -4.64 -7.18
C ALA A 14 1.07 -4.55 -8.48
N HIS A 15 0.07 -3.66 -8.56
CA HIS A 15 -0.66 -3.36 -9.80
C HIS A 15 0.26 -2.86 -10.91
N ALA A 16 1.13 -1.88 -10.61
CA ALA A 16 2.09 -1.34 -11.57
C ALA A 16 3.04 -2.43 -12.10
N LYS A 17 3.46 -3.36 -11.23
CA LYS A 17 4.29 -4.51 -11.61
C LYS A 17 3.54 -5.45 -12.55
N THR A 18 2.28 -5.79 -12.28
CA THR A 18 1.44 -6.62 -13.16
C THR A 18 1.24 -5.97 -14.53
N ARG A 19 1.10 -4.64 -14.58
CA ARG A 19 1.00 -3.85 -15.81
C ARG A 19 2.34 -3.60 -16.52
N ARG A 20 3.47 -4.07 -15.96
CA ARG A 20 4.84 -3.78 -16.42
C ARG A 20 5.13 -2.27 -16.57
N ASN A 21 4.42 -1.42 -15.81
CA ASN A 21 4.60 0.04 -15.85
C ASN A 21 5.71 0.47 -14.89
N ARG A 22 6.90 0.71 -15.43
CA ARG A 22 8.10 1.07 -14.66
C ARG A 22 8.01 2.45 -14.00
N LEU A 23 7.38 3.43 -14.65
CA LEU A 23 7.22 4.78 -14.10
C LEU A 23 6.24 4.77 -12.92
N GLU A 24 5.09 4.11 -13.09
CA GLU A 24 4.09 3.98 -12.02
C GLU A 24 4.64 3.17 -10.84
N TRP A 25 5.43 2.12 -11.12
CA TRP A 25 6.12 1.37 -10.07
C TRP A 25 7.14 2.23 -9.32
N PHE A 26 7.93 3.03 -10.04
CA PHE A 26 8.91 3.93 -9.44
C PHE A 26 8.23 4.93 -8.51
N LEU A 27 7.12 5.53 -8.96
CA LEU A 27 6.30 6.45 -8.17
C LEU A 27 5.72 5.75 -6.94
N ALA A 28 5.14 4.56 -7.09
CA ALA A 28 4.54 3.81 -5.98
C ALA A 28 5.56 3.42 -4.88
N VAL A 29 6.84 3.22 -5.24
CA VAL A 29 7.92 2.95 -4.28
C VAL A 29 8.47 4.23 -3.66
N HIS A 30 8.65 5.29 -4.45
CA HIS A 30 9.34 6.49 -4.00
C HIS A 30 8.42 7.48 -3.31
N LEU A 31 7.19 7.76 -3.79
CA LEU A 31 6.27 8.74 -3.15
C LEU A 31 6.05 8.53 -1.64
N PRO A 32 5.91 7.29 -1.13
CA PRO A 32 5.74 7.06 0.29
C PRO A 32 6.92 7.54 1.14
N ILE A 33 8.16 7.50 0.62
CA ILE A 33 9.37 7.83 1.38
C ILE A 33 9.46 9.34 1.70
N PRO A 34 9.38 10.28 0.73
CA PRO A 34 9.29 11.72 0.98
C PRO A 34 8.07 12.10 1.81
N LEU A 35 6.92 11.43 1.60
CA LEU A 35 5.71 11.71 2.38
C LEU A 35 5.93 11.38 3.86
N VAL A 36 6.51 10.23 4.18
CA VAL A 36 6.84 9.84 5.57
C VAL A 36 7.92 10.75 6.15
N ALA A 37 8.93 11.13 5.37
CA ALA A 37 9.97 12.06 5.80
C ALA A 37 9.40 13.45 6.14
N LEU A 38 8.47 13.97 5.31
CA LEU A 38 7.79 15.24 5.54
C LEU A 38 6.90 15.17 6.79
N LEU A 39 6.07 14.13 6.91
CA LEU A 39 5.23 13.91 8.10
C LEU A 39 6.08 13.81 9.37
N ARG A 40 7.24 13.17 9.31
CA ARG A 40 8.17 13.09 10.44
C ARG A 40 8.74 14.46 10.80
N ARG A 41 9.12 15.27 9.80
CA ARG A 41 9.62 16.65 10.01
C ARG A 41 8.54 17.51 10.68
N MET A 42 7.29 17.42 10.21
CA MET A 42 6.15 18.14 10.79
C MET A 42 5.84 17.68 12.22
N ALA A 43 6.05 16.40 12.54
CA ALA A 43 5.88 15.85 13.87
C ALA A 43 7.01 16.21 14.86
N GLY A 44 8.04 16.97 14.43
CA GLY A 44 9.14 17.39 15.31
C GLY A 44 10.10 16.26 15.72
N VAL A 45 10.02 15.09 15.09
CA VAL A 45 10.86 13.94 15.45
C VAL A 45 12.25 14.09 14.82
N GLY A 46 13.19 14.62 15.59
CA GLY A 46 14.61 14.73 15.22
C GLY A 46 15.31 13.36 15.05
N PHE A 47 16.59 13.38 14.68
CA PHE A 47 17.46 12.21 14.66
C PHE A 47 18.27 12.16 15.96
N THR A 48 17.60 11.88 17.07
CA THR A 48 18.26 11.69 18.37
C THR A 48 18.42 10.19 18.67
N PRO A 49 19.39 9.76 19.49
CA PRO A 49 19.51 8.37 19.91
C PRO A 49 18.22 7.80 20.53
N GLN A 50 17.43 8.63 21.20
CA GLN A 50 16.13 8.27 21.78
C GLN A 50 15.06 8.02 20.71
N SER A 51 15.22 8.57 19.51
CA SER A 51 14.31 8.38 18.36
C SER A 51 14.63 7.13 17.53
N LEU A 52 15.74 6.42 17.79
CA LEU A 52 16.10 5.20 17.05
C LEU A 52 15.05 4.10 17.12
N PRO A 53 14.48 3.75 18.29
CA PRO A 53 13.42 2.74 18.37
C PRO A 53 12.19 3.14 17.55
N PHE A 54 11.89 4.44 17.51
CA PHE A 54 10.79 5.00 16.71
C PHE A 54 11.09 4.95 15.20
N LEU A 55 12.33 5.20 14.80
CA LEU A 55 12.75 5.05 13.41
C LEU A 55 12.64 3.59 12.93
N LEU A 56 13.07 2.64 13.75
CA LEU A 56 12.97 1.21 13.45
C LEU A 56 11.51 0.75 13.33
N SER A 57 10.61 1.23 14.19
CA SER A 57 9.19 0.91 14.09
C SER A 57 8.56 1.49 12.82
N PHE A 58 8.99 2.67 12.38
CA PHE A 58 8.56 3.25 11.10
C PHE A 58 9.02 2.43 9.90
N ILE A 59 10.26 1.95 9.91
CA ILE A 59 10.81 1.08 8.87
C ILE A 59 10.05 -0.26 8.86
N ALA A 60 9.83 -0.87 10.02
CA ALA A 60 9.05 -2.10 10.13
C ALA A 60 7.62 -1.91 9.61
N ALA A 61 6.94 -0.83 10.00
CA ALA A 61 5.60 -0.50 9.53
C ALA A 61 5.56 -0.24 8.02
N TYR A 62 6.62 0.36 7.46
CA TYR A 62 6.77 0.58 6.03
C TYR A 62 6.82 -0.74 5.26
N PHE A 63 7.77 -1.62 5.63
CA PHE A 63 7.93 -2.91 4.95
C PHE A 63 6.71 -3.81 5.13
N LEU A 64 6.15 -3.85 6.33
CA LEU A 64 4.98 -4.67 6.62
C LEU A 64 3.76 -4.19 5.83
N GLY A 65 3.53 -2.87 5.79
CA GLY A 65 2.47 -2.28 4.98
C GLY A 65 2.62 -2.61 3.49
N GLN A 66 3.82 -2.42 2.93
CA GLN A 66 4.07 -2.72 1.52
C GLN A 66 3.90 -4.20 1.16
N ARG A 67 4.28 -5.10 2.09
CA ARG A 67 4.10 -6.55 1.92
C ARG A 67 2.63 -6.93 1.95
N ILE A 68 1.89 -6.44 2.94
CA ILE A 68 0.44 -6.69 3.08
C ILE A 68 -0.32 -6.15 1.86
N GLY A 69 -0.02 -4.93 1.41
CA GLY A 69 -0.62 -4.35 0.21
C GLY A 69 -0.40 -5.20 -1.05
N GLY A 70 0.80 -5.75 -1.21
CA GLY A 70 1.11 -6.66 -2.32
C GLY A 70 0.35 -8.00 -2.24
N VAL A 71 0.22 -8.58 -1.03
CA VAL A 71 -0.55 -9.82 -0.83
C VAL A 71 -2.04 -9.59 -1.12
N LEU A 72 -2.61 -8.46 -0.66
CA LEU A 72 -3.99 -8.08 -0.99
C LEU A 72 -4.19 -7.98 -2.50
N HIS A 73 -3.27 -7.33 -3.21
CA HIS A 73 -3.33 -7.25 -4.66
C HIS A 73 -3.38 -8.63 -5.34
N SER A 74 -2.52 -9.57 -4.95
CA SER A 74 -2.57 -10.93 -5.51
C SER A 74 -3.91 -11.62 -5.26
N ARG A 75 -4.46 -11.51 -4.05
CA ARG A 75 -5.77 -12.10 -3.72
C ARG A 75 -6.92 -11.49 -4.51
N PHE A 76 -6.91 -10.17 -4.69
CA PHE A 76 -7.91 -9.49 -5.52
C PHE A 76 -7.76 -9.87 -6.99
N LEU A 77 -6.53 -10.03 -7.49
CA LEU A 77 -6.27 -10.48 -8.85
C LEU A 77 -6.79 -11.90 -9.09
N GLU A 78 -6.56 -12.82 -8.15
CA GLU A 78 -7.12 -14.18 -8.19
C GLU A 78 -8.65 -14.19 -8.15
N SER A 79 -9.26 -13.31 -7.35
CA SER A 79 -10.72 -13.28 -7.16
C SER A 79 -11.48 -12.56 -8.28
N LEU A 80 -10.90 -11.50 -8.86
CA LEU A 80 -11.57 -10.61 -9.82
C LEU A 80 -11.05 -10.75 -11.25
N GLY A 81 -9.95 -11.47 -11.48
CA GLY A 81 -9.27 -11.61 -12.77
C GLY A 81 -8.49 -10.35 -13.21
N GLU A 82 -8.96 -9.17 -12.83
CA GLU A 82 -8.28 -7.90 -13.03
C GLU A 82 -8.40 -6.99 -11.80
N THR A 83 -7.33 -6.27 -11.49
CA THR A 83 -7.24 -5.29 -10.40
C THR A 83 -7.15 -3.86 -10.92
N ARG A 84 -7.58 -2.90 -10.10
CA ARG A 84 -7.41 -1.47 -10.34
C ARG A 84 -6.21 -0.92 -9.56
N ARG A 85 -5.98 0.39 -9.68
CA ARG A 85 -4.89 1.10 -9.00
C ARG A 85 -5.11 1.24 -7.49
N PHE A 86 -6.37 1.25 -7.05
CA PHE A 86 -6.76 1.52 -5.67
C PHE A 86 -7.52 0.36 -5.05
N ILE A 87 -7.05 -0.09 -3.89
CA ILE A 87 -7.63 -1.20 -3.12
C ILE A 87 -9.12 -1.03 -2.80
N ILE A 88 -9.58 0.20 -2.59
CA ILE A 88 -10.98 0.49 -2.24
C ILE A 88 -11.92 0.14 -3.40
N LEU A 89 -11.49 0.40 -4.64
CA LEU A 89 -12.31 0.12 -5.82
C LEU A 89 -12.47 -1.38 -6.04
N ASP A 90 -11.38 -2.14 -5.85
CA ASP A 90 -11.43 -3.60 -5.98
C ASP A 90 -12.19 -4.25 -4.83
N TRP A 91 -12.13 -3.67 -3.63
CA TRP A 91 -12.96 -4.12 -2.51
C TRP A 91 -14.46 -3.91 -2.77
N LEU A 92 -14.87 -2.73 -3.26
CA LEU A 92 -16.26 -2.45 -3.62
C LEU A 92 -16.74 -3.36 -4.76
N ARG A 93 -15.88 -3.61 -5.75
CA ARG A 93 -16.18 -4.51 -6.86
C ARG A 93 -16.39 -5.94 -6.34
N LEU A 94 -15.50 -6.46 -5.51
CA LEU A 94 -15.63 -7.80 -4.92
C LEU A 94 -16.96 -7.97 -4.17
N ARG A 95 -17.34 -6.96 -3.37
CA ARG A 95 -18.64 -6.92 -2.67
C ARG A 95 -19.81 -6.98 -3.63
N SER A 96 -19.78 -6.19 -4.72
CA SER A 96 -20.84 -6.20 -5.73
C SER A 96 -20.96 -7.55 -6.44
N THR A 97 -19.85 -8.22 -6.74
CA THR A 97 -19.84 -9.53 -7.39
C THR A 97 -20.39 -10.62 -6.47
N GLN A 98 -20.08 -10.57 -5.16
CA GLN A 98 -20.66 -11.49 -4.18
C GLN A 98 -22.17 -11.32 -4.02
N LEU A 99 -22.66 -10.08 -3.98
CA LEU A 99 -24.09 -9.80 -3.87
C LEU A 99 -24.89 -10.27 -5.10
N MET A 100 -24.32 -10.15 -6.30
CA MET A 100 -24.93 -10.69 -7.52
C MET A 100 -24.81 -12.22 -7.63
N GLY A 101 -23.81 -12.83 -6.99
CA GLY A 101 -23.65 -14.29 -6.93
C GLY A 101 -24.62 -14.98 -5.96
N TYR A 102 -25.15 -14.25 -4.97
CA TYR A 102 -26.09 -14.75 -3.96
C TYR A 102 -27.56 -14.76 -4.43
N GLY A 103 -27.84 -14.26 -5.63
CA GLY A 103 -29.19 -14.21 -6.22
C GLY A 103 -29.51 -15.33 -7.22
N ARG A 104 -28.73 -16.42 -7.24
CA ARG A 104 -28.97 -17.60 -8.09
C ARG A 104 -29.07 -18.87 -7.25
#